data_AF-A0A974B1U4-F1
#
_entry.id   AF-A0A974B1U4-F1
#
_cell.length_a   1.000
_cell.length_b   1.000
_cell.length_c   1.000
_cell.angle_alpha   90.00
_cell.angle_beta   90.00
_cell.angle_gamma   90.00
#
_symmetry.space_group_name_H-M   'P 1'
#
loop_
_entity.id
_entity.type
_entity.pdbx_description
1 polymer ?
#
loop_
_entity_poly.entity_id
_entity_poly.type
_entity_poly.pdbx_seq_one_letter_code
_entity_poly.pdbx_strand_id
1 'polypeptide(L)'
;MTGRFTLGRVLILAGAVLAILVVVPRLRSRSALEQEAGQSFIYFGHLQFWKPTDLEAALQQQDILPVLSNQLINMSKIAWRKHRFVQLSFLLAAVGGGFVFLAGLAA
;
A
#
# COMPACT_ATOMS: atom_id res chain seq x y z
N MET A 1 -30.12 -7.28 -22.51
CA MET A 1 -30.10 -6.28 -21.41
C MET A 1 -29.31 -6.75 -20.20
N THR A 2 -29.47 -7.99 -19.74
CA THR A 2 -28.79 -8.58 -18.56
C THR A 2 -27.26 -8.55 -18.61
N GLY A 3 -26.63 -8.76 -19.78
CA GLY A 3 -25.17 -8.82 -19.89
C GLY A 3 -24.41 -7.55 -19.48
N ARG A 4 -24.97 -6.36 -19.77
CA ARG A 4 -24.31 -5.06 -19.45
C ARG A 4 -24.33 -4.78 -17.94
N PHE A 5 -25.42 -5.12 -17.25
CA PHE A 5 -25.53 -4.98 -15.80
C PHE A 5 -24.56 -5.90 -15.05
N THR A 6 -24.46 -7.16 -15.48
CA THR A 6 -23.53 -8.12 -14.86
C THR A 6 -22.08 -7.67 -15.02
N LEU A 7 -21.70 -7.20 -16.22
CA LEU A 7 -20.35 -6.70 -16.47
C LEU A 7 -20.02 -5.47 -15.60
N GLY A 8 -20.94 -4.50 -15.53
CA GLY A 8 -20.75 -3.31 -14.69
C GLY A 8 -20.59 -3.64 -13.20
N ARG A 9 -21.40 -4.57 -12.67
CA ARG A 9 -21.31 -5.04 -11.28
C ARG A 9 -19.96 -5.71 -10.99
N VAL A 10 -19.47 -6.56 -11.89
CA VAL A 10 -18.18 -7.24 -11.74
C VAL A 10 -17.02 -6.24 -11.72
N LEU A 11 -17.03 -5.25 -12.60
CA LEU A 11 -16.01 -4.19 -12.64
C LEU A 11 -15.97 -3.39 -11.34
N ILE A 12 -17.15 -2.99 -10.81
CA ILE A 12 -17.24 -2.26 -9.53
C ILE A 12 -16.72 -3.13 -8.38
N LEU A 13 -17.11 -4.40 -8.30
CA LEU A 13 -16.63 -5.33 -7.27
C LEU A 13 -15.11 -5.52 -7.33
N ALA A 14 -14.55 -5.70 -8.53
CA ALA A 14 -13.11 -5.80 -8.72
C ALA A 14 -12.40 -4.51 -8.27
N GLY A 15 -12.96 -3.34 -8.58
CA GLY A 15 -12.45 -2.06 -8.08
C GLY A 15 -12.45 -1.98 -6.55
N ALA A 16 -13.53 -2.40 -5.89
CA ALA A 16 -13.62 -2.42 -4.43
C ALA A 16 -12.57 -3.36 -3.79
N VAL A 17 -12.36 -4.55 -4.35
CA VAL A 17 -11.33 -5.49 -3.88
C VAL A 17 -9.93 -4.87 -3.97
N LEU A 18 -9.59 -4.21 -5.09
CA LEU A 18 -8.30 -3.52 -5.22
C LEU A 18 -8.11 -2.41 -4.19
N ALA A 19 -9.17 -1.64 -3.88
CA ALA A 19 -9.11 -0.62 -2.84
C ALA A 19 -8.85 -1.23 -1.45
N ILE A 20 -9.53 -2.32 -1.11
CA ILE A 20 -9.32 -3.03 0.17
C ILE A 20 -7.87 -3.52 0.27
N LEU A 21 -7.33 -4.15 -0.78
CA LEU A 21 -5.96 -4.66 -0.80
C LEU A 21 -4.90 -3.58 -0.59
N VAL A 22 -5.20 -2.31 -0.92
CA VAL A 22 -4.29 -1.17 -0.65
C VAL A 22 -4.24 -0.84 0.84
N VAL A 23 -5.37 -0.94 1.54
CA VAL A 23 -5.51 -0.60 2.96
C VAL A 23 -4.99 -1.71 3.86
N VAL A 24 -5.07 -2.97 3.43
CA VAL A 24 -4.57 -4.12 4.19
C VAL A 24 -3.09 -3.87 4.56
N PRO A 25 -2.77 -3.78 5.86
CA PRO A 25 -1.41 -3.55 6.29
C PRO A 25 -0.56 -4.75 5.89
N ARG A 26 0.58 -4.49 5.24
CA ARG A 26 1.56 -5.54 4.94
C ARG A 26 2.35 -5.83 6.20
N LEU A 27 1.74 -6.58 7.11
CA LEU A 27 2.39 -7.11 8.31
C LEU A 27 3.45 -8.11 7.84
N ARG A 28 4.70 -7.63 7.77
CA ARG A 28 5.85 -8.50 7.55
C ARG A 28 5.98 -9.41 8.78
N SER A 29 6.34 -10.69 8.59
CA SER A 29 6.42 -11.61 9.73
C SER A 29 7.39 -11.06 10.78
N ARG A 30 7.00 -11.14 12.06
CA ARG A 30 7.86 -10.72 13.18
C ARG A 30 9.25 -11.35 13.11
N SER A 31 9.32 -12.62 12.73
CA SER A 31 10.56 -13.37 12.56
C SER A 31 11.53 -12.78 11.50
N ALA A 32 11.01 -12.24 10.40
CA ALA A 32 11.85 -11.57 9.40
C ALA A 32 12.30 -10.17 9.84
N LEU A 33 11.49 -9.50 10.68
CA LEU A 33 11.83 -8.21 11.26
C LEU A 33 12.89 -8.35 12.36
N GLU A 34 12.82 -9.39 13.18
CA GLU A 34 13.78 -9.68 14.25
C GLU A 34 15.18 -10.01 13.70
N GLN A 35 15.27 -10.73 12.59
CA GLN A 35 16.55 -11.03 11.93
C GLN A 35 17.21 -9.78 11.32
N GLU A 36 16.42 -8.82 10.84
CA GLU A 36 16.92 -7.58 10.25
C GLU A 36 17.15 -6.46 11.27
N ALA A 37 16.55 -6.55 12.46
CA ALA A 37 16.64 -5.54 13.51
C ALA A 37 18.09 -5.29 13.99
N GLY A 38 18.96 -6.31 13.90
CA GLY A 38 20.39 -6.18 14.23
C GLY A 38 21.23 -5.45 13.18
N GLN A 39 20.69 -5.18 11.98
CA GLN A 39 21.44 -4.65 10.83
C GLN A 39 20.79 -3.44 10.16
N SER A 40 19.54 -3.10 10.48
CA SER A 40 18.78 -2.02 9.80
C SER A 40 17.80 -1.36 10.75
N PHE A 41 18.24 -0.26 11.34
CA PHE A 41 17.75 0.20 12.64
C PHE A 41 16.59 1.20 12.64
N ILE A 42 16.06 1.60 11.48
CA ILE A 42 15.07 2.71 11.42
C ILE A 42 13.76 2.28 10.78
N TYR A 43 13.13 1.20 11.21
CA TYR A 43 11.76 1.00 10.73
C TYR A 43 10.85 2.04 11.42
N PHE A 44 9.94 2.68 10.68
CA PHE A 44 8.97 3.65 11.24
C PHE A 44 8.23 3.11 12.47
N GLY A 45 7.93 1.81 12.49
CA GLY A 45 7.29 1.14 13.62
C GLY A 45 8.21 0.82 14.79
N HIS A 46 9.54 0.88 14.62
CA HIS A 46 10.51 0.72 15.71
C HIS A 46 10.79 2.06 16.38
N LEU A 47 10.85 3.17 15.62
CA LEU A 47 11.09 4.54 16.14
C LEU A 47 10.13 4.94 17.26
N GLN A 48 8.88 4.47 17.26
CA GLN A 48 7.92 4.76 18.33
C GLN A 48 8.34 4.24 19.72
N PHE A 49 9.28 3.28 19.77
CA PHE A 49 9.78 2.69 21.02
C PHE A 49 11.12 3.33 21.47
N TRP A 50 11.66 4.29 20.71
CA TRP A 50 12.93 4.93 21.01
C TRP A 50 12.76 6.11 21.95
N LYS A 51 13.66 6.21 22.94
CA LYS A 51 13.86 7.49 23.65
C LYS A 51 14.69 8.42 22.77
N PRO A 52 14.39 9.73 22.74
CA PRO A 52 15.11 10.69 21.89
C PRO A 52 16.63 10.67 22.08
N THR A 53 17.10 10.56 23.32
CA THR A 53 18.54 10.53 23.66
C THR A 53 19.26 9.29 23.15
N ASP A 54 18.60 8.14 23.22
CA ASP A 54 19.16 6.87 22.76
C ASP A 54 19.24 6.87 21.23
N LEU A 55 18.25 7.49 20.58
CA LEU A 55 18.22 7.65 19.13
C LEU A 55 19.36 8.55 18.66
N GLU A 56 19.53 9.73 19.26
CA GLU A 56 20.64 10.63 18.92
C GLU A 56 22.01 9.95 19.03
N ALA A 57 22.24 9.18 20.10
CA ALA A 57 23.48 8.43 20.27
C ALA A 57 23.66 7.40 19.14
N ALA A 58 22.60 6.67 18.77
CA ALA A 58 22.65 5.71 17.66
C ALA A 58 22.87 6.39 16.29
N LEU A 59 22.24 7.54 16.06
CA LEU A 59 22.42 8.36 14.85
C LEU A 59 23.87 8.86 14.71
N GLN A 60 24.53 9.18 15.82
CA GLN A 60 25.90 9.68 15.84
C GLN A 60 26.96 8.57 15.71
N GLN A 61 26.65 7.37 16.23
CA GLN A 61 27.62 6.27 16.29
C GLN A 61 27.60 5.35 15.07
N GLN A 62 26.50 5.31 14.31
CA GLN A 62 26.34 4.41 13.16
C GLN A 62 26.24 5.19 11.85
N ASP A 63 26.82 4.64 10.77
CA ASP A 63 26.61 5.18 9.43
C ASP A 63 25.19 4.87 8.95
N ILE A 64 24.34 5.88 9.01
CA ILE A 64 22.90 5.74 8.84
C ILE A 64 22.41 5.93 7.41
N LEU A 65 23.22 6.60 6.59
CA LEU A 65 22.91 6.94 5.21
C LEU A 65 22.54 5.71 4.36
N PRO A 66 23.26 4.58 4.45
CA PRO A 66 22.90 3.37 3.72
C PRO A 66 21.55 2.78 4.14
N VAL A 67 21.26 2.78 5.44
CA VAL A 67 19.99 2.26 6.00
C VAL A 67 18.83 3.13 5.54
N LEU A 68 18.95 4.45 5.68
CA LEU A 68 17.91 5.39 5.28
C LEU A 68 17.65 5.35 3.77
N SER A 69 18.72 5.27 2.96
CA SER A 69 18.62 5.18 1.50
C SER A 69 17.85 3.93 1.06
N ASN A 70 18.19 2.77 1.63
CA ASN A 70 17.49 1.52 1.34
C ASN A 70 16.02 1.58 1.75
N GLN A 71 15.72 2.21 2.88
CA GLN A 71 14.34 2.35 3.35
C GLN A 71 13.51 3.30 2.49
N LEU A 72 14.06 4.45 2.11
CA LEU A 72 13.38 5.39 1.21
C LEU A 72 13.04 4.71 -0.12
N ILE A 73 13.99 3.97 -0.70
CA ILE A 73 13.78 3.22 -1.94
C ILE A 73 12.70 2.15 -1.76
N ASN A 74 12.77 1.35 -0.70
CA ASN A 74 11.82 0.27 -0.46
C ASN A 74 10.40 0.77 -0.14
N MET A 75 10.28 1.80 0.70
CA MET A 75 9.00 2.44 0.99
C MET A 75 8.40 3.10 -0.26
N SER A 76 9.21 3.77 -1.07
CA SER A 76 8.78 4.35 -2.34
C SER A 76 8.21 3.29 -3.28
N LYS A 77 8.88 2.14 -3.45
CA LYS A 77 8.36 1.02 -4.26
C LYS A 77 7.01 0.50 -3.76
N ILE A 78 6.83 0.39 -2.44
CA ILE A 78 5.56 -0.05 -1.84
C ILE A 78 4.46 0.98 -2.07
N ALA A 79 4.74 2.25 -1.80
CA ALA A 79 3.81 3.36 -2.02
C ALA A 79 3.38 3.44 -3.48
N TRP A 80 4.32 3.31 -4.42
CA TRP A 80 4.04 3.29 -5.84
C TRP A 80 3.10 2.16 -6.25
N ARG A 81 3.35 0.94 -5.75
CA ARG A 81 2.48 -0.21 -6.04
C ARG A 81 1.06 0.01 -5.49
N LYS A 82 0.94 0.53 -4.27
CA LYS A 82 -0.35 0.89 -3.68
C LYS A 82 -1.07 1.96 -4.52
N HIS A 83 -0.35 2.99 -4.93
CA HIS A 83 -0.90 4.05 -5.78
C HIS A 83 -1.43 3.50 -7.12
N ARG A 84 -0.71 2.58 -7.76
CA ARG A 84 -1.16 1.91 -8.99
C ARG A 84 -2.44 1.08 -8.78
N PHE A 85 -2.57 0.37 -7.66
CA PHE A 85 -3.81 -0.36 -7.34
C PHE A 85 -4.98 0.59 -7.07
N VAL A 86 -4.76 1.74 -6.44
CA VAL A 86 -5.79 2.78 -6.28
C VAL A 86 -6.23 3.35 -7.63
N GLN A 87 -5.27 3.67 -8.52
CA GLN A 87 -5.59 4.14 -9.88
C GLN A 87 -6.47 3.12 -10.63
N LEU A 88 -6.11 1.83 -10.57
CA LEU A 88 -6.89 0.76 -11.19
C LEU A 88 -8.28 0.61 -10.56
N SER A 89 -8.37 0.73 -9.23
CA SER A 89 -9.65 0.70 -8.51
C SER A 89 -10.60 1.79 -8.99
N PHE A 90 -10.14 3.04 -9.07
CA PHE A 90 -10.93 4.16 -9.56
C PHE A 90 -11.34 3.97 -11.03
N LEU A 91 -10.43 3.50 -11.87
CA LEU A 91 -10.73 3.24 -13.28
C LEU A 91 -11.81 2.17 -13.44
N LEU A 92 -11.69 1.04 -12.72
CA LEU A 92 -12.68 -0.04 -12.75
C LEU A 92 -14.04 0.43 -12.24
N ALA A 93 -14.07 1.23 -11.16
CA ALA A 93 -15.29 1.79 -10.63
C ALA A 93 -15.96 2.77 -11.62
N ALA A 94 -15.20 3.65 -12.26
CA ALA A 94 -15.71 4.60 -13.25
C ALA A 94 -16.29 3.88 -14.48
N VAL A 95 -15.53 2.94 -15.06
CA VAL A 95 -15.98 2.16 -16.23
C VAL A 95 -17.19 1.29 -15.88
N GLY A 96 -17.16 0.61 -14.72
CA GLY A 96 -18.25 -0.22 -14.25
C GLY A 96 -19.54 0.59 -14.00
N GLY A 97 -19.40 1.76 -13.36
CA GLY A 97 -20.50 2.71 -13.16
C GLY A 97 -21.10 3.19 -14.49
N GLY A 98 -20.25 3.50 -15.47
CA GLY A 98 -20.68 3.86 -16.83
C GLY A 98 -21.51 2.77 -17.50
N PHE A 99 -21.10 1.50 -17.40
CA PHE A 99 -21.87 0.38 -17.94
C PHE A 99 -23.24 0.22 -17.27
N VAL A 100 -23.32 0.35 -15.94
CA VAL A 100 -24.60 0.28 -15.21
C VAL A 100 -25.52 1.44 -15.61
N PHE A 101 -24.97 2.66 -15.71
CA PHE A 101 -25.73 3.85 -16.09
C PHE A 101 -26.31 3.73 -17.50
N LEU A 102 -25.48 3.36 -18.48
CA LEU A 102 -25.93 3.16 -19.87
C LEU A 102 -26.94 2.02 -19.99
N ALA A 103 -26.79 0.94 -19.21
CA ALA A 103 -27.76 -0.15 -19.21
C ALA A 103 -29.12 0.27 -18.62
N GLY A 104 -29.12 1.16 -17.62
CA GLY A 104 -30.34 1.74 -17.05
C GLY A 104 -31.05 2.71 -17.98
N LEU A 105 -30.32 3.52 -18.77
CA LEU A 105 -30.92 4.41 -19.77
C LEU A 105 -31.54 3.65 -20.96
N ALA A 106 -31.03 2.45 -21.24
CA ALA A 106 -31.50 1.62 -22.34
C ALA A 106 -32.60 0.63 -21.95
N ALA A 107 -33.06 0.65 -20.69
CA ALA A 107 -34.10 -0.20 -20.12
C ALA A 107 -35.43 0.55 -20.04
#